data_AF-A0A6N9DJY1-F1
#
_entry.id   AF-A0A6N9DJY1-F1
#
_cell.length_a   1.000
_cell.length_b   1.000
_cell.length_c   1.000
_cell.angle_alpha   90.00
_cell.angle_beta   90.00
_cell.angle_gamma   90.00
#
_symmetry.space_group_name_H-M   'P 1'
#
loop_
_entity.id
_entity.type
_entity.pdbx_description
1 polymer ?
#
loop_
_entity_poly.entity_id
_entity_poly.type
_entity_poly.pdbx_seq_one_letter_code
_entity_poly.pdbx_strand_id
1 'polypeptide(L)'
;MPEGIDEAGFAGVMRGRATPMTKAKTVDVRVPAHAEFVIEGQLQPGERRLEGPFGDHFGHYSGAEDFPVFRVKAVTRKRNPVYPATVVGKPPQEDRALGDAAQLATKPLIRLMRKEVRDMWSYYESGFHNLLVVSVDSRYSREQMKTAFGILGEGQLSLTKVMVLVDAQTDPSDIKSVARAISRNFRVETDFRLLARTAQDTLDFTGDAFQHGSKMVLDATGYGHEPERIDGPQLRFDPTTLSSAILKHRLLCDNILVMQVKSGYPEQRALLERAVKDPRAKSLKAVVLVSDDVDIEDDVELIWGIFTRFDCALDIVFTEQSFVGITPVYSGVMGIDATWKPGYQKPLEMDPDIVRLVDEKWDRYWD
;
A
#
# COMPACT_ATOMS: atom_id res chain seq x y z
N MET A 1 -7.42 -10.13 14.98
CA MET A 1 -8.57 -10.90 15.51
C MET A 1 -9.63 -9.90 15.99
N PRO A 2 -10.92 -10.26 16.04
CA PRO A 2 -11.89 -9.47 16.80
C PRO A 2 -11.40 -9.24 18.23
N GLU A 3 -11.68 -8.06 18.77
CA GLU A 3 -11.30 -7.71 20.13
C GLU A 3 -11.88 -8.73 21.14
N GLY A 4 -11.07 -9.10 22.14
CA GLY A 4 -11.44 -10.08 23.16
C GLY A 4 -11.27 -11.55 22.76
N ILE A 5 -10.80 -11.86 21.54
CA ILE A 5 -10.44 -13.23 21.16
C ILE A 5 -8.95 -13.47 21.38
N ASP A 6 -8.62 -14.50 22.18
CA ASP A 6 -7.26 -14.93 22.47
C ASP A 6 -6.53 -15.45 21.23
N GLU A 7 -5.42 -14.81 20.86
CA GLU A 7 -4.56 -15.20 19.75
C GLU A 7 -3.94 -16.59 19.96
N ALA A 8 -3.65 -17.00 21.20
CA ALA A 8 -3.12 -18.34 21.47
C ALA A 8 -4.16 -19.43 21.20
N GLY A 9 -5.43 -19.14 21.49
CA GLY A 9 -6.59 -19.94 21.12
C GLY A 9 -6.76 -20.06 19.60
N PHE A 10 -6.69 -18.94 18.87
CA PHE A 10 -6.72 -18.94 17.40
C PHE A 10 -5.58 -19.78 16.80
N ALA A 11 -4.35 -19.60 17.31
CA ALA A 11 -3.21 -20.43 16.91
C ALA A 11 -3.45 -21.92 17.19
N GLY A 12 -4.21 -22.24 18.25
CA GLY A 12 -4.63 -23.60 18.57
C GLY A 12 -5.63 -24.18 17.58
N VAL A 13 -6.61 -23.39 17.14
CA VAL A 13 -7.57 -23.77 16.07
C VAL A 13 -6.83 -24.06 14.78
N MET A 14 -5.93 -23.17 14.35
CA MET A 14 -5.12 -23.35 13.14
C MET A 14 -4.25 -24.62 13.19
N ARG A 15 -3.75 -24.97 14.38
CA ARG A 15 -2.92 -26.17 14.59
C ARG A 15 -3.73 -27.45 14.82
N GLY A 16 -5.05 -27.35 15.00
CA GLY A 16 -5.92 -28.46 15.43
C GLY A 16 -5.69 -28.94 16.87
N ARG A 17 -4.92 -28.19 17.69
CA ARG A 17 -4.63 -28.51 19.09
C ARG A 17 -4.19 -27.26 19.86
N ALA A 18 -4.55 -27.17 21.13
CA ALA A 18 -4.19 -26.05 21.98
C ALA A 18 -2.67 -25.79 22.02
N THR A 19 -2.27 -24.52 22.01
CA THR A 19 -0.87 -24.12 22.21
C THR A 19 -0.46 -24.42 23.65
N PRO A 20 0.61 -25.21 23.90
CA PRO A 20 1.10 -25.43 25.25
C PRO A 20 1.61 -24.12 25.87
N MET A 21 1.08 -23.74 27.04
CA MET A 21 1.42 -22.49 27.72
C MET A 21 1.96 -22.76 29.13
N THR A 22 2.94 -21.98 29.58
CA THR A 22 3.50 -22.02 30.94
C THR A 22 3.41 -20.64 31.61
N LYS A 23 3.52 -20.57 32.94
CA LYS A 23 3.60 -19.29 33.66
C LYS A 23 4.97 -18.63 33.43
N ALA A 24 4.97 -17.32 33.22
CA ALA A 24 6.16 -16.48 33.31
C ALA A 24 6.75 -16.49 34.74
N LYS A 25 8.01 -16.07 34.88
CA LYS A 25 8.76 -16.12 36.16
C LYS A 25 8.54 -14.91 37.06
N THR A 26 8.32 -13.74 36.49
CA THR A 26 8.36 -12.44 37.17
C THR A 26 7.09 -11.61 36.99
N VAL A 27 6.19 -12.03 36.09
CA VAL A 27 4.92 -11.37 35.78
C VAL A 27 3.80 -12.41 35.70
N ASP A 28 2.57 -12.01 36.05
CA ASP A 28 1.41 -12.93 36.08
C ASP A 28 0.74 -13.06 34.70
N VAL A 29 1.51 -13.58 33.74
CA VAL A 29 1.02 -13.91 32.39
C VAL A 29 1.46 -15.32 31.99
N ARG A 30 0.74 -15.91 31.05
CA ARG A 30 1.11 -17.19 30.43
C ARG A 30 1.81 -16.94 29.10
N VAL A 31 2.85 -17.72 28.82
CA VAL A 31 3.67 -17.63 27.61
C VAL A 31 3.77 -19.00 26.93
N PRO A 32 4.03 -19.07 25.61
CA PRO A 32 4.22 -20.35 24.92
C PRO A 32 5.34 -21.18 25.54
N ALA A 33 5.03 -22.40 25.97
CA ALA A 33 5.95 -23.27 26.70
C ALA A 33 7.18 -23.71 25.88
N HIS A 34 7.11 -23.58 24.55
CA HIS A 34 8.17 -23.94 23.62
C HIS A 34 8.84 -22.72 22.96
N ALA A 35 8.62 -21.50 23.46
CA ALA A 35 9.33 -20.32 22.97
C ALA A 35 10.86 -20.49 23.11
N GLU A 36 11.63 -19.97 22.15
CA GLU A 36 13.09 -19.96 22.21
C GLU A 36 13.60 -19.02 23.30
N PHE A 37 12.98 -17.84 23.37
CA PHE A 37 13.20 -16.81 24.37
C PHE A 37 11.86 -16.27 24.88
N VAL A 38 11.84 -15.87 26.15
CA VAL A 38 10.76 -15.07 26.75
C VAL A 38 11.41 -13.90 27.48
N ILE A 39 11.05 -12.69 27.07
CA ILE A 39 11.51 -11.45 27.69
C ILE A 39 10.37 -10.91 28.55
N GLU A 40 10.58 -10.88 29.86
CA GLU A 40 9.59 -10.47 30.84
C GLU A 40 9.96 -9.11 31.41
N GLY A 41 8.97 -8.24 31.61
CA GLY A 41 9.23 -6.87 32.03
C GLY A 41 7.97 -6.07 32.30
N GLN A 42 8.14 -4.77 32.46
CA GLN A 42 7.05 -3.82 32.72
C GLN A 42 7.25 -2.53 31.93
N LEU A 43 6.14 -1.90 31.55
CA LEU A 43 6.10 -0.54 31.02
C LEU A 43 5.72 0.41 32.16
N GLN A 44 6.48 1.48 32.34
CA GLN A 44 6.14 2.54 33.30
C GLN A 44 5.36 3.65 32.57
N PRO A 45 4.15 4.03 33.03
CA PRO A 45 3.40 5.12 32.43
C PRO A 45 4.24 6.41 32.39
N GLY A 46 4.26 7.05 31.22
CA GLY A 46 5.02 8.30 30.99
C GLY A 46 6.51 8.13 30.75
N GLU A 47 7.09 6.94 30.95
CA GLU A 47 8.50 6.69 30.61
C GLU A 47 8.63 6.36 29.11
N ARG A 48 9.20 7.31 28.35
CA ARG A 48 9.43 7.18 26.91
C ARG A 48 10.87 7.51 26.56
N ARG A 49 11.35 6.99 25.43
CA ARG A 49 12.64 7.33 24.83
C ARG A 49 12.51 7.37 23.32
N LEU A 50 13.38 8.15 22.70
CA LEU A 50 13.51 8.23 21.26
C LEU A 50 13.90 6.86 20.69
N GLU A 51 13.06 6.34 19.79
CA GLU A 51 13.30 5.18 18.94
C GLU A 51 13.46 5.64 17.49
N GLY A 52 14.22 4.88 16.70
CA GLY A 52 14.52 5.23 15.31
C GLY A 52 15.61 6.29 15.13
N PRO A 53 15.82 6.76 13.88
CA PRO A 53 15.11 6.34 12.68
C PRO A 53 15.36 4.87 12.35
N PHE A 54 14.38 4.20 11.77
CA PHE A 54 14.46 2.77 11.42
C PHE A 54 13.82 2.52 10.06
N GLY A 55 14.33 1.56 9.29
CA GLY A 55 13.71 1.19 8.00
C GLY A 55 12.41 0.44 8.23
N ASP A 56 11.34 0.82 7.55
CA ASP A 56 10.05 0.15 7.67
C ASP A 56 9.65 -0.64 6.43
N HIS A 57 8.47 -1.27 6.52
CA HIS A 57 7.90 -2.11 5.46
C HIS A 57 7.39 -1.33 4.23
N PHE A 58 7.34 0.00 4.28
CA PHE A 58 7.16 0.82 3.07
C PHE A 58 8.46 0.95 2.29
N GLY A 59 9.60 0.52 2.84
CA GLY A 59 10.91 0.69 2.21
C GLY A 59 11.46 2.08 2.35
N HIS A 60 11.03 2.82 3.38
CA HIS A 60 11.52 4.14 3.73
C HIS A 60 12.02 4.13 5.18
N TYR A 61 12.83 5.11 5.55
CA TYR A 61 13.17 5.34 6.95
C TYR A 61 12.00 6.00 7.67
N SER A 62 11.46 5.40 8.72
CA SER A 62 10.51 6.10 9.57
C SER A 62 11.21 7.20 10.38
N GLY A 63 10.48 8.28 10.68
CA GLY A 63 10.94 9.32 11.58
C GLY A 63 11.19 8.79 12.99
N ALA A 64 12.12 9.41 13.72
CA ALA A 64 12.38 9.06 15.11
C ALA A 64 11.29 9.66 16.02
N GLU A 65 10.77 8.88 16.94
CA GLU A 65 9.69 9.29 17.85
C GLU A 65 9.85 8.71 19.25
N ASP A 66 9.20 9.33 20.24
CA ASP A 66 9.24 8.85 21.62
C ASP A 66 8.32 7.64 21.83
N PHE A 67 8.87 6.47 22.16
CA PHE A 67 8.09 5.26 22.46
C PHE A 67 8.27 4.78 23.91
N PRO A 68 7.30 4.02 24.47
CA PRO A 68 7.40 3.48 25.82
C PRO A 68 8.65 2.60 26.05
N VAL A 69 9.30 2.75 27.20
CA VAL A 69 10.47 1.94 27.55
C VAL A 69 10.05 0.63 28.21
N PHE A 70 10.44 -0.50 27.61
CA PHE A 70 10.24 -1.82 28.21
C PHE A 70 11.36 -2.16 29.20
N ARG A 71 11.05 -2.15 30.51
CA ARG A 71 11.99 -2.52 31.57
C ARG A 71 12.02 -4.02 31.78
N VAL A 72 13.04 -4.67 31.21
CA VAL A 72 13.27 -6.10 31.34
C VAL A 72 13.59 -6.47 32.80
N LYS A 73 12.85 -7.43 33.34
CA LYS A 73 13.07 -8.05 34.66
C LYS A 73 13.74 -9.40 34.57
N ALA A 74 13.42 -10.18 33.54
CA ALA A 74 14.01 -11.49 33.30
C ALA A 74 14.03 -11.82 31.81
N VAL A 75 15.04 -12.59 31.40
CA VAL A 75 15.07 -13.27 30.11
C VAL A 75 15.20 -14.76 30.39
N THR A 76 14.21 -15.55 29.97
CA THR A 76 14.27 -17.01 30.03
C THR A 76 14.41 -17.59 28.63
N ARG A 77 15.08 -18.73 28.49
CA ARG A 77 15.41 -19.31 27.19
C ARG A 77 15.60 -20.82 27.25
N LYS A 78 15.53 -21.49 26.10
CA LYS A 78 15.99 -22.88 25.95
C LYS A 78 17.51 -22.98 26.16
N ARG A 79 17.99 -24.21 26.42
CA ARG A 79 19.43 -24.48 26.64
C ARG A 79 20.28 -24.08 25.43
N ASN A 80 19.83 -24.44 24.23
CA ASN A 80 20.44 -24.07 22.94
C ASN A 80 19.37 -23.35 22.09
N PRO A 81 19.14 -22.05 22.34
CA PRO A 81 18.03 -21.34 21.72
C PRO A 81 18.39 -20.88 20.31
N VAL A 82 17.38 -20.78 19.46
CA VAL A 82 17.47 -20.12 18.15
C VAL A 82 16.92 -18.71 18.29
N TYR A 83 17.64 -17.70 17.83
CA TYR A 83 17.14 -16.31 17.79
C TYR A 83 16.58 -16.03 16.40
N PRO A 84 15.25 -16.10 16.20
CA PRO A 84 14.66 -15.69 14.95
C PRO A 84 14.81 -14.17 14.81
N ALA A 85 15.36 -13.74 13.68
CA ALA A 85 15.46 -12.35 13.30
C ALA A 85 14.88 -12.20 11.90
N THR A 86 14.21 -11.08 11.68
CA THR A 86 13.71 -10.68 10.37
C THR A 86 14.20 -9.27 10.07
N VAL A 87 14.25 -8.92 8.79
CA VAL A 87 14.63 -7.60 8.32
C VAL A 87 13.45 -7.06 7.51
N VAL A 88 13.07 -5.83 7.80
CA VAL A 88 12.06 -5.09 7.03
C VAL A 88 12.77 -4.04 6.17
N GLY A 89 12.13 -3.63 5.09
CA GLY A 89 12.71 -2.70 4.14
C GLY A 89 11.93 -2.63 2.85
N LYS A 90 12.60 -2.24 1.76
CA LYS A 90 11.98 -2.16 0.43
C LYS A 90 11.41 -3.54 0.05
N PRO A 91 10.12 -3.64 -0.28
CA PRO A 91 9.50 -4.94 -0.60
C PRO A 91 10.17 -5.58 -1.82
N PRO A 92 10.17 -6.93 -1.92
CA PRO A 92 9.57 -7.88 -0.98
C PRO A 92 10.49 -8.23 0.21
N GLN A 93 9.91 -8.41 1.41
CA GLN A 93 10.58 -8.99 2.58
C GLN A 93 9.78 -10.18 3.12
N GLU A 94 10.19 -10.78 4.23
CA GLU A 94 9.50 -11.95 4.83
C GLU A 94 8.01 -11.67 5.15
N ASP A 95 7.71 -10.42 5.48
CA ASP A 95 6.35 -9.91 5.71
C ASP A 95 5.41 -10.14 4.52
N ARG A 96 5.91 -10.15 3.27
CA ARG A 96 5.15 -10.56 2.09
C ARG A 96 4.51 -11.93 2.29
N ALA A 97 5.33 -12.93 2.60
CA ALA A 97 4.86 -14.32 2.68
C ALA A 97 3.85 -14.49 3.83
N LEU A 98 4.09 -13.82 4.95
CA LEU A 98 3.19 -13.83 6.11
C LEU A 98 1.86 -13.13 5.79
N GLY A 99 1.91 -11.97 5.15
CA GLY A 99 0.74 -11.19 4.76
C GLY A 99 -0.10 -11.91 3.70
N ASP A 100 0.51 -12.45 2.65
CA ASP A 100 -0.18 -13.23 1.61
C ASP A 100 -0.89 -14.45 2.22
N ALA A 101 -0.21 -15.18 3.13
CA ALA A 101 -0.83 -16.30 3.84
C ALA A 101 -2.02 -15.86 4.70
N ALA A 102 -1.89 -14.74 5.43
CA ALA A 102 -2.97 -14.18 6.23
C ALA A 102 -4.16 -13.74 5.35
N GLN A 103 -3.91 -13.10 4.22
CA GLN A 103 -4.94 -12.71 3.26
C GLN A 103 -5.68 -13.94 2.72
N LEU A 104 -4.96 -14.96 2.23
CA LEU A 104 -5.56 -16.19 1.72
C LEU A 104 -6.41 -16.91 2.77
N ALA A 105 -5.95 -16.95 4.03
CA ALA A 105 -6.67 -17.58 5.13
C ALA A 105 -7.95 -16.82 5.53
N THR A 106 -7.93 -15.49 5.45
CA THR A 106 -9.04 -14.64 5.93
C THR A 106 -10.02 -14.20 4.85
N LYS A 107 -9.61 -14.20 3.58
CA LYS A 107 -10.44 -13.83 2.42
C LYS A 107 -11.79 -14.54 2.32
N PRO A 108 -11.96 -15.83 2.69
CA PRO A 108 -13.29 -16.43 2.72
C PRO A 108 -14.24 -15.79 3.75
N LEU A 109 -13.72 -15.22 4.84
CA LEU A 109 -14.50 -14.65 5.93
C LEU A 109 -15.20 -13.35 5.52
N ILE A 110 -14.58 -12.51 4.66
CA ILE A 110 -15.24 -11.29 4.19
C ILE A 110 -16.54 -11.60 3.45
N ARG A 111 -16.60 -12.73 2.73
CA ARG A 111 -17.80 -13.20 2.00
C ARG A 111 -18.94 -13.62 2.93
N LEU A 112 -18.67 -13.85 4.21
CA LEU A 112 -19.71 -14.08 5.21
C LEU A 112 -20.41 -12.78 5.59
N MET A 113 -19.66 -11.67 5.64
CA MET A 113 -20.15 -10.35 6.02
C MET A 113 -20.68 -9.54 4.82
N ARG A 114 -20.06 -9.69 3.65
CA ARG A 114 -20.33 -8.93 2.41
C ARG A 114 -20.48 -9.90 1.25
N LYS A 115 -21.73 -10.25 0.91
CA LYS A 115 -22.04 -11.28 -0.10
C LYS A 115 -21.70 -10.85 -1.52
N GLU A 116 -21.70 -9.56 -1.74
CA GLU A 116 -21.32 -8.92 -3.00
C GLU A 116 -19.82 -8.94 -3.26
N VAL A 117 -18.98 -9.12 -2.22
CA VAL A 117 -17.53 -9.24 -2.40
C VAL A 117 -17.20 -10.64 -2.90
N ARG A 118 -16.65 -10.70 -4.11
CA ARG A 118 -16.16 -11.95 -4.71
C ARG A 118 -14.73 -12.20 -4.30
N ASP A 119 -13.87 -11.20 -4.31
CA ASP A 119 -12.47 -11.35 -4.00
C ASP A 119 -11.87 -10.02 -3.51
N MET A 120 -10.72 -10.08 -2.83
CA MET A 120 -9.90 -8.92 -2.48
C MET A 120 -8.42 -9.28 -2.45
N TRP A 121 -7.58 -8.30 -2.80
CA TRP A 121 -6.13 -8.41 -2.75
C TRP A 121 -5.48 -7.09 -2.33
N SER A 122 -4.73 -7.13 -1.24
CA SER A 122 -3.89 -6.04 -0.74
C SER A 122 -2.47 -6.26 -1.26
N TYR A 123 -1.91 -5.26 -1.92
CA TYR A 123 -0.62 -5.38 -2.62
C TYR A 123 0.55 -5.17 -1.67
N TYR A 124 1.35 -6.22 -1.43
CA TYR A 124 2.51 -6.16 -0.52
C TYR A 124 3.54 -5.12 -0.99
N GLU A 125 3.64 -4.91 -2.30
CA GLU A 125 4.52 -3.90 -2.93
C GLU A 125 4.22 -2.49 -2.40
N SER A 126 2.98 -2.25 -1.98
CA SER A 126 2.51 -0.97 -1.43
C SER A 126 2.53 -0.92 0.11
N GLY A 127 3.12 -1.91 0.78
CA GLY A 127 2.98 -2.08 2.23
C GLY A 127 1.64 -2.70 2.65
N PHE A 128 1.03 -3.50 1.76
CA PHE A 128 -0.32 -4.06 1.83
C PHE A 128 -1.43 -3.00 1.80
N HIS A 129 -1.51 -2.14 2.80
CA HIS A 129 -2.69 -1.31 3.05
C HIS A 129 -2.71 0.01 2.26
N ASN A 130 -1.72 0.35 1.43
CA ASN A 130 -1.88 1.52 0.55
C ASN A 130 -2.72 1.22 -0.69
N LEU A 131 -2.69 -0.02 -1.20
CA LEU A 131 -3.51 -0.43 -2.35
C LEU A 131 -4.29 -1.71 -2.05
N LEU A 132 -5.61 -1.59 -2.05
CA LEU A 132 -6.55 -2.70 -1.97
C LEU A 132 -7.40 -2.76 -3.23
N VAL A 133 -7.41 -3.92 -3.90
CA VAL A 133 -8.32 -4.19 -5.01
C VAL A 133 -9.40 -5.14 -4.53
N VAL A 134 -10.67 -4.83 -4.83
CA VAL A 134 -11.82 -5.63 -4.42
C VAL A 134 -12.64 -5.97 -5.66
N SER A 135 -12.82 -7.26 -5.94
CA SER A 135 -13.76 -7.68 -6.98
C SER A 135 -15.16 -7.84 -6.40
N VAL A 136 -16.13 -7.21 -7.05
CA VAL A 136 -17.50 -7.10 -6.55
C VAL A 136 -18.50 -7.54 -7.61
N ASP A 137 -19.55 -8.20 -7.15
CA ASP A 137 -20.73 -8.56 -7.93
C ASP A 137 -21.92 -7.73 -7.44
N SER A 138 -22.10 -6.56 -8.06
CA SER A 138 -23.16 -5.63 -7.69
C SER A 138 -24.51 -6.13 -8.19
N ARG A 139 -25.54 -6.02 -7.34
CA ARG A 139 -26.92 -6.46 -7.61
C ARG A 139 -27.83 -5.29 -8.00
N TYR A 140 -27.41 -4.08 -7.65
CA TYR A 140 -28.11 -2.84 -7.97
C TYR A 140 -27.11 -1.69 -8.12
N SER A 141 -27.57 -0.62 -8.77
CA SER A 141 -26.71 0.54 -9.07
C SER A 141 -26.14 1.14 -7.79
N ARG A 142 -24.82 1.37 -7.79
CA ARG A 142 -24.03 1.97 -6.69
C ARG A 142 -23.90 1.10 -5.44
N GLU A 143 -24.23 -0.19 -5.51
CA GLU A 143 -23.96 -1.12 -4.42
C GLU A 143 -22.46 -1.19 -4.09
N GLN A 144 -21.61 -1.24 -5.10
CA GLN A 144 -20.15 -1.27 -4.97
C GLN A 144 -19.61 -0.12 -4.11
N MET A 145 -20.22 1.07 -4.19
CA MET A 145 -19.80 2.22 -3.39
C MET A 145 -20.17 2.06 -1.91
N LYS A 146 -21.34 1.49 -1.61
CA LYS A 146 -21.72 1.10 -0.24
C LYS A 146 -20.72 0.07 0.30
N THR A 147 -20.33 -0.90 -0.52
CA THR A 147 -19.33 -1.92 -0.15
C THR A 147 -17.98 -1.28 0.15
N ALA A 148 -17.51 -0.37 -0.71
CA ALA A 148 -16.25 0.35 -0.54
C ALA A 148 -16.21 1.11 0.79
N PHE A 149 -17.21 1.94 1.09
CA PHE A 149 -17.25 2.67 2.36
C PHE A 149 -17.37 1.75 3.57
N GLY A 150 -18.07 0.62 3.43
CA GLY A 150 -18.12 -0.38 4.48
C GLY A 150 -16.75 -0.99 4.77
N ILE A 151 -15.96 -1.31 3.74
CA ILE A 151 -14.60 -1.84 3.89
C ILE A 151 -13.66 -0.78 4.48
N LEU A 152 -13.75 0.47 4.01
CA LEU A 152 -12.96 1.59 4.56
C LEU A 152 -13.30 1.94 6.01
N GLY A 153 -14.43 1.46 6.54
CA GLY A 153 -14.77 1.58 7.95
C GLY A 153 -14.36 0.39 8.83
N GLU A 154 -13.76 -0.66 8.24
CA GLU A 154 -13.62 -1.96 8.91
C GLU A 154 -12.18 -2.22 9.37
N GLY A 155 -11.96 -2.22 10.69
CA GLY A 155 -10.72 -2.69 11.31
C GLY A 155 -9.45 -2.21 10.60
N GLN A 156 -8.57 -3.16 10.26
CA GLN A 156 -7.32 -2.88 9.54
C GLN A 156 -7.53 -2.45 8.08
N LEU A 157 -8.64 -2.81 7.45
CA LEU A 157 -8.96 -2.39 6.07
C LEU A 157 -9.26 -0.89 5.99
N SER A 158 -9.57 -0.24 7.12
CA SER A 158 -9.71 1.22 7.19
C SER A 158 -8.42 1.98 6.87
N LEU A 159 -7.25 1.34 6.98
CA LEU A 159 -5.97 1.92 6.60
C LEU A 159 -5.79 2.02 5.09
N THR A 160 -6.62 1.33 4.29
CA THR A 160 -6.63 1.41 2.81
C THR A 160 -6.55 2.85 2.32
N LYS A 161 -5.46 3.24 1.65
CA LYS A 161 -5.34 4.56 1.01
C LYS A 161 -6.08 4.60 -0.33
N VAL A 162 -5.81 3.62 -1.17
CA VAL A 162 -6.39 3.49 -2.50
C VAL A 162 -7.18 2.21 -2.58
N MET A 163 -8.47 2.33 -2.86
CA MET A 163 -9.34 1.20 -3.15
C MET A 163 -9.71 1.19 -4.63
N VAL A 164 -9.51 0.08 -5.32
CA VAL A 164 -10.01 -0.13 -6.67
C VAL A 164 -11.10 -1.19 -6.64
N LEU A 165 -12.28 -0.86 -7.13
CA LEU A 165 -13.37 -1.82 -7.32
C LEU A 165 -13.32 -2.33 -8.75
N VAL A 166 -13.38 -3.64 -8.93
CA VAL A 166 -13.39 -4.28 -10.25
C VAL A 166 -14.53 -5.28 -10.35
N ASP A 167 -14.92 -5.64 -11.56
CA ASP A 167 -15.98 -6.63 -11.75
C ASP A 167 -15.60 -8.00 -11.18
N ALA A 168 -16.60 -8.78 -10.78
CA ALA A 168 -16.51 -10.11 -10.18
C ALA A 168 -15.53 -11.09 -10.86
N GLN A 169 -15.38 -11.01 -12.18
CA GLN A 169 -14.52 -11.86 -13.01
C GLN A 169 -13.07 -11.38 -13.10
N THR A 170 -12.77 -10.18 -12.60
CA THR A 170 -11.41 -9.63 -12.61
C THR A 170 -10.66 -10.18 -11.41
N ASP A 171 -9.49 -10.78 -11.67
CA ASP A 171 -8.59 -11.22 -10.61
C ASP A 171 -7.96 -9.98 -9.95
N PRO A 172 -8.25 -9.70 -8.66
CA PRO A 172 -7.70 -8.54 -7.99
C PRO A 172 -6.20 -8.64 -7.73
N SER A 173 -5.59 -9.83 -7.81
CA SER A 173 -4.16 -10.05 -7.59
C SER A 173 -3.30 -9.87 -8.85
N ASP A 174 -3.92 -9.85 -10.03
CA ASP A 174 -3.24 -9.57 -11.30
C ASP A 174 -3.37 -8.08 -11.66
N ILE A 175 -2.33 -7.31 -11.37
CA ILE A 175 -2.29 -5.87 -11.63
C ILE A 175 -2.57 -5.52 -13.09
N LYS A 176 -2.24 -6.39 -14.06
CA LYS A 176 -2.52 -6.15 -15.48
C LYS A 176 -4.01 -6.30 -15.78
N SER A 177 -4.68 -7.23 -15.13
CA SER A 177 -6.14 -7.36 -15.23
C SER A 177 -6.86 -6.21 -14.55
N VAL A 178 -6.36 -5.73 -13.40
CA VAL A 178 -6.87 -4.54 -12.71
C VAL A 178 -6.69 -3.28 -13.55
N ALA A 179 -5.49 -3.05 -14.07
CA ALA A 179 -5.21 -1.92 -14.96
C ALA A 179 -6.12 -1.96 -16.19
N ARG A 180 -6.33 -3.13 -16.81
CA ARG A 180 -7.28 -3.29 -17.92
C ARG A 180 -8.74 -2.99 -17.53
N ALA A 181 -9.16 -3.33 -16.31
CA ALA A 181 -10.49 -2.96 -15.82
C ALA A 181 -10.63 -1.44 -15.68
N ILE A 182 -9.65 -0.77 -15.07
CA ILE A 182 -9.58 0.70 -15.01
C ILE A 182 -9.64 1.26 -16.43
N SER A 183 -8.85 0.72 -17.35
CA SER A 183 -8.81 1.15 -18.74
C SER A 183 -10.17 1.14 -19.44
N ARG A 184 -11.01 0.13 -19.16
CA ARG A 184 -12.29 -0.11 -19.85
C ARG A 184 -13.48 0.58 -19.19
N ASN A 185 -13.48 0.60 -17.87
CA ASN A 185 -14.70 0.84 -17.11
C ASN A 185 -14.67 2.15 -16.34
N PHE A 186 -13.49 2.63 -15.93
CA PHE A 186 -13.36 3.80 -15.06
C PHE A 186 -13.57 5.11 -15.83
N ARG A 187 -14.50 5.92 -15.34
CA ARG A 187 -14.82 7.26 -15.84
C ARG A 187 -14.62 8.27 -14.70
N VAL A 188 -13.68 9.19 -14.88
CA VAL A 188 -13.27 10.14 -13.83
C VAL A 188 -14.47 10.90 -13.26
N GLU A 189 -15.42 11.29 -14.12
CA GLU A 189 -16.58 12.09 -13.78
C GLU A 189 -17.55 11.40 -12.80
N THR A 190 -17.68 10.08 -12.90
CA THR A 190 -18.70 9.33 -12.16
C THR A 190 -18.12 8.36 -11.14
N ASP A 191 -16.87 7.94 -11.30
CA ASP A 191 -16.34 6.73 -10.67
C ASP A 191 -15.17 7.02 -9.71
N PHE A 192 -14.66 8.25 -9.69
CA PHE A 192 -13.67 8.70 -8.71
C PHE A 192 -14.34 9.21 -7.43
N ARG A 193 -13.88 8.78 -6.27
CA ARG A 193 -14.27 9.37 -4.98
C ARG A 193 -13.05 9.72 -4.17
N LEU A 194 -12.95 10.99 -3.79
CA LEU A 194 -12.00 11.48 -2.80
C LEU A 194 -12.65 11.48 -1.41
N LEU A 195 -11.92 10.95 -0.43
CA LEU A 195 -12.21 11.07 0.99
C LEU A 195 -11.07 11.89 1.61
N ALA A 196 -11.25 13.20 1.69
CA ALA A 196 -10.25 14.10 2.24
C ALA A 196 -10.29 14.13 3.77
N ARG A 197 -9.14 14.44 4.40
CA ARG A 197 -9.00 14.66 5.85
C ARG A 197 -9.42 13.43 6.67
N THR A 198 -8.87 12.29 6.31
CA THR A 198 -9.06 11.01 6.99
C THR A 198 -7.89 10.71 7.93
N ALA A 199 -8.11 9.77 8.86
CA ALA A 199 -7.00 9.12 9.53
C ALA A 199 -6.19 8.28 8.52
N GLN A 200 -4.88 8.21 8.75
CA GLN A 200 -3.94 7.50 7.91
C GLN A 200 -2.93 6.71 8.76
N ASP A 201 -2.26 5.74 8.15
CA ASP A 201 -1.23 4.95 8.81
C ASP A 201 -0.13 5.82 9.43
N THR A 202 0.44 5.35 10.53
CA THR A 202 1.49 6.05 11.27
C THR A 202 2.76 6.25 10.44
N LEU A 203 3.04 5.35 9.52
CA LEU A 203 4.22 5.34 8.67
C LEU A 203 3.99 6.07 7.33
N ASP A 204 2.75 6.40 6.99
CA ASP A 204 2.48 7.16 5.77
C ASP A 204 2.84 8.64 5.97
N PHE A 205 3.95 9.03 5.35
CA PHE A 205 4.52 10.37 5.40
C PHE A 205 4.01 11.29 4.27
N THR A 206 3.01 10.86 3.49
CA THR A 206 2.56 11.62 2.31
C THR A 206 1.52 12.70 2.63
N GLY A 207 0.84 12.58 3.77
CA GLY A 207 -0.16 13.53 4.25
C GLY A 207 0.44 14.84 4.81
N ASP A 208 -0.45 15.74 5.25
CA ASP A 208 -0.07 17.07 5.76
C ASP A 208 0.43 17.07 7.22
N ALA A 209 0.12 16.01 7.96
CA ALA A 209 0.58 15.80 9.33
C ALA A 209 0.57 14.31 9.70
N PHE A 210 1.14 13.99 10.87
CA PHE A 210 1.16 12.65 11.42
C PHE A 210 -0.25 12.04 11.51
N GLN A 211 -0.42 10.83 10.94
CA GLN A 211 -1.70 10.11 10.88
C GLN A 211 -2.85 10.86 10.17
N HIS A 212 -2.55 11.96 9.48
CA HIS A 212 -3.51 12.68 8.66
C HIS A 212 -3.25 12.37 7.19
N GLY A 213 -4.31 12.27 6.41
CA GLY A 213 -4.18 12.11 4.96
C GLY A 213 -5.53 12.08 4.27
N SER A 214 -5.56 11.41 3.13
CA SER A 214 -6.76 11.23 2.34
C SER A 214 -6.77 9.87 1.66
N LYS A 215 -7.97 9.44 1.28
CA LYS A 215 -8.21 8.15 0.63
C LYS A 215 -8.92 8.37 -0.69
N MET A 216 -8.77 7.44 -1.61
CA MET A 216 -9.55 7.43 -2.85
C MET A 216 -10.16 6.07 -3.15
N VAL A 217 -11.31 6.10 -3.81
CA VAL A 217 -11.95 4.94 -4.42
C VAL A 217 -12.03 5.15 -5.92
N LEU A 218 -11.54 4.18 -6.68
CA LEU A 218 -11.69 4.09 -8.13
C LEU A 218 -12.69 2.97 -8.44
N ASP A 219 -13.88 3.32 -8.91
CA ASP A 219 -14.86 2.34 -9.36
C ASP A 219 -14.59 1.93 -10.82
N ALA A 220 -13.88 0.84 -11.02
CA ALA A 220 -13.62 0.26 -12.33
C ALA A 220 -14.55 -0.94 -12.62
N THR A 221 -15.74 -0.97 -12.02
CA THR A 221 -16.79 -1.93 -12.36
C THR A 221 -17.52 -1.48 -13.63
N GLY A 222 -17.95 -2.44 -14.47
CA GLY A 222 -18.78 -2.20 -15.65
C GLY A 222 -20.28 -2.18 -15.33
N TYR A 223 -20.67 -2.10 -14.05
CA TYR A 223 -22.06 -2.23 -13.66
C TYR A 223 -22.88 -1.01 -14.09
N GLY A 224 -23.80 -1.21 -15.05
CA GLY A 224 -24.78 -0.20 -15.45
C GLY A 224 -24.33 0.72 -16.59
N HIS A 225 -23.20 0.44 -17.23
CA HIS A 225 -22.76 1.12 -18.46
C HIS A 225 -22.09 0.16 -19.43
N GLU A 226 -22.18 0.49 -20.72
CA GLU A 226 -21.40 -0.20 -21.75
C GLU A 226 -19.91 0.11 -21.55
N PRO A 227 -19.01 -0.89 -21.63
CA PRO A 227 -17.58 -0.67 -21.54
C PRO A 227 -17.12 0.36 -22.57
N GLU A 228 -16.21 1.26 -22.18
CA GLU A 228 -15.63 2.16 -23.16
C GLU A 228 -14.81 1.34 -24.17
N ARG A 229 -15.09 1.57 -25.45
CA ARG A 229 -14.35 0.93 -26.52
C ARG A 229 -12.90 1.43 -26.47
N ILE A 230 -12.00 0.56 -26.03
CA ILE A 230 -10.57 0.83 -26.09
C ILE A 230 -10.14 0.66 -27.55
N ASP A 231 -9.93 1.77 -28.25
CA ASP A 231 -9.34 1.77 -29.59
C ASP A 231 -7.81 1.51 -29.52
N GLY A 232 -7.42 0.37 -28.96
CA GLY A 232 -6.05 -0.14 -28.90
C GLY A 232 -4.99 0.79 -28.24
N PRO A 233 -3.72 0.34 -28.16
CA PRO A 233 -2.62 1.14 -27.65
C PRO A 233 -2.29 2.26 -28.63
N GLN A 234 -2.43 3.49 -28.17
CA GLN A 234 -2.05 4.66 -28.95
C GLN A 234 -1.48 5.71 -28.00
N LEU A 235 -0.31 5.44 -27.41
CA LEU A 235 0.54 6.57 -27.00
C LEU A 235 1.01 7.25 -28.29
N ARG A 236 0.24 8.24 -28.76
CA ARG A 236 0.40 8.87 -30.09
C ARG A 236 1.52 9.90 -30.15
N PHE A 237 2.28 10.03 -29.09
CA PHE A 237 3.32 11.03 -28.96
C PHE A 237 4.43 10.53 -28.05
N ASP A 238 5.64 11.03 -28.28
CA ASP A 238 6.75 10.79 -27.37
C ASP A 238 6.61 11.71 -26.14
N PRO A 239 6.42 11.16 -24.92
CA PRO A 239 6.29 11.94 -23.71
C PRO A 239 7.52 12.79 -23.37
N THR A 240 8.71 12.41 -23.83
CA THR A 240 9.93 13.20 -23.60
C THR A 240 9.86 14.60 -24.25
N THR A 241 8.96 14.79 -25.23
CA THR A 241 8.67 16.11 -25.82
C THR A 241 7.97 17.07 -24.85
N LEU A 242 7.41 16.59 -23.74
CA LEU A 242 6.77 17.42 -22.72
C LEU A 242 7.79 18.12 -21.80
N SER A 243 8.95 17.50 -21.57
CA SER A 243 10.03 18.04 -20.75
C SER A 243 11.29 17.20 -20.89
N SER A 244 12.45 17.87 -20.94
CA SER A 244 13.75 17.22 -20.86
C SER A 244 14.05 16.57 -19.50
N ALA A 245 13.20 16.79 -18.49
CA ALA A 245 13.29 16.14 -17.19
C ALA A 245 12.76 14.68 -17.19
N ILE A 246 12.01 14.28 -18.22
CA ILE A 246 11.50 12.91 -18.38
C ILE A 246 12.64 12.03 -18.87
N LEU A 247 12.97 11.00 -18.10
CA LEU A 247 14.08 10.08 -18.39
C LEU A 247 13.61 8.85 -19.17
N LYS A 248 12.47 8.28 -18.74
CA LYS A 248 11.85 7.09 -19.33
C LYS A 248 10.33 7.19 -19.21
N HIS A 249 9.62 6.39 -19.99
CA HIS A 249 8.18 6.26 -19.86
C HIS A 249 7.73 4.84 -20.17
N ARG A 250 6.61 4.43 -19.56
CA ARG A 250 5.98 3.12 -19.78
C ARG A 250 4.48 3.31 -19.87
N LEU A 251 3.84 2.61 -20.82
CA LEU A 251 2.39 2.63 -20.97
C LEU A 251 1.82 1.32 -20.39
N LEU A 252 1.08 1.41 -19.29
CA LEU A 252 0.39 0.27 -18.69
C LEU A 252 -1.00 0.10 -19.30
N CYS A 253 -1.29 -1.12 -19.74
CA CYS A 253 -2.59 -1.53 -20.30
C CYS A 253 -3.19 -0.48 -21.26
N ASP A 254 -2.33 0.07 -22.11
CA ASP A 254 -2.66 0.93 -23.25
C ASP A 254 -3.10 2.37 -22.93
N ASN A 255 -3.38 2.72 -21.67
CA ASN A 255 -3.89 4.07 -21.35
C ASN A 255 -3.52 4.66 -19.98
N ILE A 256 -2.65 4.01 -19.21
CA ILE A 256 -2.05 4.61 -18.02
C ILE A 256 -0.58 4.88 -18.35
N LEU A 257 -0.24 6.15 -18.53
CA LEU A 257 1.12 6.57 -18.86
C LEU A 257 1.91 6.82 -17.57
N VAL A 258 2.98 6.08 -17.36
CA VAL A 258 3.96 6.33 -16.31
C VAL A 258 5.15 7.06 -16.92
N MET A 259 5.60 8.15 -16.29
CA MET A 259 6.79 8.89 -16.68
C MET A 259 7.76 8.96 -15.50
N GLN A 260 8.97 8.45 -15.72
CA GLN A 260 10.07 8.56 -14.79
C GLN A 260 10.70 9.95 -14.95
N VAL A 261 10.76 10.72 -13.87
CA VAL A 261 11.24 12.11 -13.85
C VAL A 261 12.48 12.21 -12.97
N LYS A 262 13.45 13.01 -13.42
CA LYS A 262 14.68 13.30 -12.66
C LYS A 262 14.36 13.78 -11.24
N SER A 263 15.02 13.20 -10.25
CA SER A 263 14.86 13.57 -8.84
C SER A 263 15.22 15.04 -8.61
N GLY A 264 14.43 15.70 -7.76
CA GLY A 264 14.59 17.12 -7.41
C GLY A 264 14.20 18.12 -8.51
N TYR A 265 13.54 17.70 -9.59
CA TYR A 265 13.05 18.60 -10.64
C TYR A 265 11.96 19.55 -10.10
N PRO A 266 12.19 20.86 -9.90
CA PRO A 266 11.31 21.72 -9.09
C PRO A 266 9.89 21.95 -9.64
N GLU A 267 9.61 21.55 -10.89
CA GLU A 267 8.35 21.77 -11.58
C GLU A 267 7.57 20.47 -11.83
N GLN A 268 7.72 19.43 -10.97
CA GLN A 268 7.02 18.14 -11.17
C GLN A 268 5.50 18.34 -11.29
N ARG A 269 4.90 19.12 -10.39
CA ARG A 269 3.47 19.44 -10.40
C ARG A 269 3.04 20.13 -11.70
N ALA A 270 3.80 21.13 -12.15
CA ALA A 270 3.50 21.86 -13.38
C ALA A 270 3.67 20.97 -14.64
N LEU A 271 4.64 20.06 -14.63
CA LEU A 271 4.80 19.05 -15.67
C LEU A 271 3.60 18.10 -15.72
N LEU A 272 3.14 17.61 -14.56
CA LEU A 272 1.96 16.74 -14.49
C LEU A 272 0.71 17.45 -14.99
N GLU A 273 0.47 18.69 -14.55
CA GLU A 273 -0.65 19.52 -15.01
C GLU A 273 -0.61 19.77 -16.53
N ARG A 274 0.59 20.01 -17.09
CA ARG A 274 0.79 20.12 -18.54
C ARG A 274 0.47 18.80 -19.26
N ALA A 275 0.91 17.67 -18.70
CA ALA A 275 0.71 16.36 -19.29
C ALA A 275 -0.79 15.97 -19.34
N VAL A 276 -1.54 16.16 -18.25
CA VAL A 276 -2.98 15.84 -18.21
C VAL A 276 -3.84 16.78 -19.06
N LYS A 277 -3.34 17.99 -19.36
CA LYS A 277 -4.00 18.95 -20.25
C LYS A 277 -3.55 18.86 -21.71
N ASP A 278 -2.54 18.03 -22.01
CA ASP A 278 -2.05 17.88 -23.37
C ASP A 278 -3.13 17.22 -24.25
N PRO A 279 -3.55 17.83 -25.38
CA PRO A 279 -4.54 17.25 -26.26
C PRO A 279 -4.19 15.85 -26.77
N ARG A 280 -2.88 15.52 -26.86
CA ARG A 280 -2.36 14.22 -27.28
C ARG A 280 -2.53 13.15 -26.21
N ALA A 281 -2.70 13.54 -24.94
CA ALA A 281 -2.94 12.66 -23.80
C ALA A 281 -4.43 12.36 -23.56
N LYS A 282 -5.36 12.95 -24.31
CA LYS A 282 -6.81 12.85 -24.10
C LYS A 282 -7.36 11.41 -24.08
N SER A 283 -6.69 10.46 -24.75
CA SER A 283 -7.07 9.04 -24.75
C SER A 283 -6.60 8.25 -23.53
N LEU A 284 -5.75 8.85 -22.68
CA LEU A 284 -5.25 8.23 -21.46
C LEU A 284 -6.29 8.33 -20.35
N LYS A 285 -6.29 7.33 -19.46
CA LYS A 285 -7.07 7.36 -18.21
C LYS A 285 -6.30 8.05 -17.09
N ALA A 286 -4.99 7.80 -17.04
CA ALA A 286 -4.14 8.42 -16.07
C ALA A 286 -2.73 8.70 -16.60
N VAL A 287 -2.09 9.70 -16.01
CA VAL A 287 -0.67 10.00 -16.12
C VAL A 287 -0.08 9.94 -14.71
N VAL A 288 1.00 9.20 -14.52
CA VAL A 288 1.67 9.05 -13.22
C VAL A 288 3.12 9.48 -13.36
N LEU A 289 3.58 10.36 -12.48
CA LEU A 289 5.00 10.68 -12.35
C LEU A 289 5.62 9.86 -11.23
N VAL A 290 6.78 9.27 -11.50
CA VAL A 290 7.61 8.60 -10.48
C VAL A 290 9.04 9.15 -10.54
N SER A 291 9.77 9.03 -9.43
CA SER A 291 11.17 9.44 -9.36
C SER A 291 12.10 8.50 -10.13
N ASP A 292 13.32 8.97 -10.41
CA ASP A 292 14.35 8.24 -11.15
C ASP A 292 14.93 7.01 -10.42
N ASP A 293 14.66 6.86 -9.12
CA ASP A 293 15.01 5.69 -8.32
C ASP A 293 14.01 4.53 -8.45
N VAL A 294 12.90 4.73 -9.18
CA VAL A 294 11.88 3.69 -9.43
C VAL A 294 12.13 3.06 -10.79
N ASP A 295 12.46 1.75 -10.84
CA ASP A 295 12.52 1.04 -12.12
C ASP A 295 11.11 0.82 -12.68
N ILE A 296 10.74 1.59 -13.71
CA ILE A 296 9.40 1.52 -14.28
C ILE A 296 9.12 0.23 -15.05
N GLU A 297 10.14 -0.56 -15.43
CA GLU A 297 9.94 -1.84 -16.12
C GLU A 297 9.66 -3.01 -15.16
N ASP A 298 9.97 -2.84 -13.87
CA ASP A 298 9.69 -3.81 -12.82
C ASP A 298 8.36 -3.48 -12.13
N ASP A 299 7.42 -4.43 -12.15
CA ASP A 299 6.06 -4.20 -11.61
C ASP A 299 6.08 -4.01 -10.07
N VAL A 300 7.06 -4.56 -9.35
CA VAL A 300 7.20 -4.40 -7.89
C VAL A 300 7.69 -3.00 -7.54
N GLU A 301 8.79 -2.59 -8.15
CA GLU A 301 9.34 -1.23 -8.04
C GLU A 301 8.29 -0.18 -8.42
N LEU A 302 7.55 -0.43 -9.49
CA LEU A 302 6.53 0.50 -9.98
C LEU A 302 5.36 0.66 -9.01
N ILE A 303 4.79 -0.44 -8.48
CA ILE A 303 3.70 -0.37 -7.51
C ILE A 303 4.19 0.29 -6.21
N TRP A 304 5.39 -0.06 -5.75
CA TRP A 304 6.02 0.60 -4.60
C TRP A 304 6.15 2.10 -4.81
N GLY A 305 6.82 2.50 -5.90
CA GLY A 305 7.11 3.90 -6.21
C GLY A 305 5.85 4.75 -6.37
N ILE A 306 4.77 4.17 -6.91
CA ILE A 306 3.47 4.84 -7.02
C ILE A 306 2.81 4.91 -5.64
N PHE A 307 2.49 3.79 -5.02
CA PHE A 307 1.50 3.78 -3.93
C PHE A 307 2.04 4.17 -2.55
N THR A 308 3.35 4.37 -2.39
CA THR A 308 3.94 4.86 -1.13
C THR A 308 4.31 6.34 -1.14
N ARG A 309 4.12 7.07 -2.25
CA ARG A 309 4.68 8.43 -2.45
C ARG A 309 3.67 9.50 -2.86
N PHE A 310 2.39 9.27 -2.64
CA PHE A 310 1.38 10.30 -2.84
C PHE A 310 0.27 10.26 -1.80
N ASP A 311 -0.28 11.44 -1.51
CA ASP A 311 -1.57 11.63 -0.84
C ASP A 311 -2.65 11.96 -1.89
N CYS A 312 -3.84 11.37 -1.74
CA CYS A 312 -4.88 11.45 -2.76
C CYS A 312 -5.42 12.88 -2.97
N ALA A 313 -5.42 13.73 -1.95
CA ALA A 313 -5.95 15.09 -1.99
C ALA A 313 -4.89 16.11 -2.41
N LEU A 314 -3.64 15.89 -2.03
CA LEU A 314 -2.53 16.81 -2.31
C LEU A 314 -1.94 16.58 -3.71
N ASP A 315 -1.79 15.32 -4.11
CA ASP A 315 -0.91 14.94 -5.22
C ASP A 315 -1.63 14.51 -6.49
N ILE A 316 -2.97 14.47 -6.46
CA ILE A 316 -3.79 14.19 -7.64
C ILE A 316 -4.21 15.49 -8.33
N VAL A 317 -4.19 15.48 -9.66
CA VAL A 317 -4.77 16.50 -10.53
C VAL A 317 -5.71 15.88 -11.54
N PHE A 318 -6.52 16.71 -12.16
CA PHE A 318 -7.35 16.34 -13.30
C PHE A 318 -7.18 17.36 -14.42
N THR A 319 -7.52 16.97 -15.65
CA THR A 319 -7.57 17.90 -16.78
C THR A 319 -8.46 19.10 -16.46
N GLU A 320 -9.65 18.82 -15.93
CA GLU A 320 -10.66 19.81 -15.58
C GLU A 320 -11.30 19.50 -14.22
N GLN A 321 -11.73 20.54 -13.54
CA GLN A 321 -12.51 20.48 -12.31
C GLN A 321 -13.63 21.52 -12.38
N SER A 322 -14.84 21.09 -12.06
CA SER A 322 -16.01 21.96 -11.95
C SER A 322 -16.81 21.61 -10.71
N PHE A 323 -17.90 22.34 -10.46
CA PHE A 323 -18.83 22.04 -9.36
C PHE A 323 -20.22 21.81 -9.93
N VAL A 324 -20.84 20.70 -9.52
CA VAL A 324 -22.27 20.44 -9.72
C VAL A 324 -22.94 20.53 -8.36
N GLY A 325 -23.61 21.65 -8.10
CA GLY A 325 -23.98 22.03 -6.74
C GLY A 325 -22.72 22.30 -5.90
N ILE A 326 -22.61 21.68 -4.73
CA ILE A 326 -21.41 21.75 -3.88
C ILE A 326 -20.41 20.61 -4.15
N THR A 327 -20.76 19.66 -5.02
CA THR A 327 -19.93 18.50 -5.31
C THR A 327 -18.90 18.85 -6.37
N PRO A 328 -17.58 18.68 -6.09
CA PRO A 328 -16.58 18.78 -7.14
C PRO A 328 -16.76 17.62 -8.13
N VAL A 329 -16.78 17.95 -9.41
CA VAL A 329 -16.79 16.98 -10.51
C VAL A 329 -15.50 17.17 -11.30
N TYR A 330 -14.77 16.08 -11.45
CA TYR A 330 -13.50 16.02 -12.18
C TYR A 330 -13.73 15.40 -13.55
N SER A 331 -12.96 15.80 -14.56
CA SER A 331 -13.10 15.23 -15.90
C SER A 331 -11.76 15.12 -16.62
N GLY A 332 -11.73 14.28 -17.65
CA GLY A 332 -10.55 14.04 -18.48
C GLY A 332 -9.57 13.04 -17.89
N VAL A 333 -8.28 13.38 -17.93
CA VAL A 333 -7.16 12.51 -17.52
C VAL A 333 -6.83 12.79 -16.05
N MET A 334 -6.72 11.72 -15.26
CA MET A 334 -6.22 11.80 -13.89
C MET A 334 -4.69 11.87 -13.86
N GLY A 335 -4.12 12.81 -13.12
CA GLY A 335 -2.67 12.90 -12.88
C GLY A 335 -2.33 12.49 -11.45
N ILE A 336 -1.31 11.68 -11.25
CA ILE A 336 -0.78 11.31 -9.92
C ILE A 336 0.69 11.72 -9.84
N ASP A 337 1.03 12.58 -8.88
CA ASP A 337 2.41 12.89 -8.56
C ASP A 337 2.94 11.96 -7.46
N ALA A 338 3.53 10.84 -7.86
CA ALA A 338 4.21 9.91 -6.97
C ALA A 338 5.75 10.10 -6.98
N THR A 339 6.21 11.29 -7.36
CA THR A 339 7.63 11.64 -7.22
C THR A 339 7.97 11.85 -5.75
N TRP A 340 9.25 11.68 -5.41
CA TRP A 340 9.76 12.01 -4.09
C TRP A 340 9.71 13.53 -3.87
N LYS A 341 9.14 13.95 -2.73
CA LYS A 341 8.91 15.36 -2.39
C LYS A 341 9.78 15.78 -1.20
N PRO A 342 10.26 17.04 -1.16
CA PRO A 342 11.00 17.54 -0.01
C PRO A 342 10.24 17.32 1.31
N GLY A 343 10.91 16.73 2.30
CA GLY A 343 10.33 16.40 3.61
C GLY A 343 9.77 14.98 3.71
N TYR A 344 9.62 14.26 2.59
CA TYR A 344 9.32 12.83 2.64
C TYR A 344 10.44 12.05 3.28
N GLN A 345 10.08 10.92 3.90
CA GLN A 345 11.06 9.98 4.38
C GLN A 345 11.92 9.48 3.22
N LYS A 346 13.21 9.28 3.49
CA LYS A 346 14.14 8.80 2.46
C LYS A 346 13.88 7.31 2.20
N PRO A 347 14.01 6.86 0.95
CA PRO A 347 14.08 5.43 0.67
C PRO A 347 15.17 4.76 1.52
N LEU A 348 14.90 3.53 1.94
CA LEU A 348 15.87 2.72 2.66
C LEU A 348 17.00 2.32 1.71
N GLU A 349 18.24 2.61 2.11
CA GLU A 349 19.44 2.20 1.39
C GLU A 349 20.29 1.30 2.29
N MET A 350 20.86 0.25 1.73
CA MET A 350 21.81 -0.61 2.45
C MET A 350 23.20 0.03 2.42
N ASP A 351 23.87 0.07 3.57
CA ASP A 351 25.25 0.54 3.66
C ASP A 351 26.18 -0.37 2.82
N PRO A 352 26.91 0.17 1.83
CA PRO A 352 27.76 -0.62 0.94
C PRO A 352 28.83 -1.46 1.67
N ASP A 353 29.33 -0.98 2.81
CA ASP A 353 30.32 -1.72 3.60
C ASP A 353 29.67 -2.88 4.35
N ILE A 354 28.42 -2.72 4.79
CA ILE A 354 27.63 -3.80 5.38
C ILE A 354 27.28 -4.85 4.33
N VAL A 355 26.85 -4.44 3.14
CA VAL A 355 26.58 -5.36 2.02
C VAL A 355 27.82 -6.19 1.72
N ARG A 356 28.98 -5.52 1.54
CA ARG A 356 30.26 -6.19 1.29
C ARG A 356 30.62 -7.18 2.41
N LEU A 357 30.44 -6.77 3.66
CA LEU A 357 30.71 -7.62 4.82
C LEU A 357 29.83 -8.87 4.86
N VAL A 358 28.55 -8.75 4.51
CA VAL A 358 27.61 -9.86 4.44
C VAL A 358 27.99 -10.79 3.30
N ASP A 359 28.22 -10.25 2.10
CA ASP A 359 28.60 -11.01 0.90
C ASP A 359 29.89 -11.81 1.13
N GLU A 360 30.92 -11.20 1.73
CA GLU A 360 32.20 -11.87 2.04
C GLU A 360 32.06 -13.02 3.05
N LYS A 361 31.04 -12.99 3.90
CA LYS A 361 30.79 -14.01 4.91
C LYS A 361 29.75 -15.03 4.50
N TRP A 362 28.96 -14.75 3.47
CA TRP A 362 27.75 -15.51 3.14
C TRP A 362 28.04 -17.01 3.00
N ASP A 363 29.06 -17.35 2.21
CA ASP A 363 29.44 -18.75 1.97
C ASP A 363 29.88 -19.48 3.24
N ARG A 364 30.42 -18.77 4.24
CA ARG A 364 30.92 -19.37 5.50
C ARG A 364 29.81 -19.77 6.47
N TYR A 365 28.57 -19.35 6.23
CA TYR A 365 27.43 -19.69 7.09
C TYR A 365 26.80 -21.04 6.72
N TRP A 366 27.12 -21.60 5.56
CA TRP A 366 26.48 -22.79 5.00
C TRP A 366 27.40 -24.02 4.90
N ASP A 367 28.71 -23.85 5.16
CA ASP A 367 29.69 -24.92 5.40
C ASP A 367 29.65 -25.40 6.87
#